data_AF-A0A956EXM2-F1
#
_entry.id   AF-A0A956EXM2-F1
#
_cell.length_a   1.000
_cell.length_b   1.000
_cell.length_c   1.000
_cell.angle_alpha   90.00
_cell.angle_beta   90.00
_cell.angle_gamma   90.00
#
_symmetry.space_group_name_H-M   'P 1'
#
loop_
_entity.id
_entity.type
_entity.pdbx_description
1 polymer ?
#
loop_
_entity_poly.entity_id
_entity_poly.type
_entity_poly.pdbx_seq_one_letter_code
_entity_poly.pdbx_strand_id
1 'polypeptide(L)'
;MRETRQRDGGEMMRWKSLGLWGVLAAISWSAFVGCSSSSTNATARECTSGEVESCQHESGCTAQKVCEGSVFGACECLGGVGGSSGSGGSAGNMSGGAAGSGATSAGGSSGGGTGAVGGAAGSTSGGSGGAAGSAGTGGSGGGCTLPEVACGMECANLDTDAQHCGRCGHGCLAGSCVDGLCQRFTLANPKNPVGITADDMTVYWVDADAGEIQSAPRGTAAQHNTLTTGLINPFAVVVQGDDLIFIEKATNGRVRRIPKTGGTPTGIAASQITPSAVAAD
;
A
#
# COMPACT_ATOMS: atom_id res chain seq x y z
N MET A 1 67.03 -10.90 -62.03
CA MET A 1 65.95 -10.15 -62.71
C MET A 1 65.00 -9.71 -61.60
N ARG A 2 64.84 -8.41 -61.30
CA ARG A 2 63.79 -7.51 -61.86
C ARG A 2 62.37 -8.12 -61.73
N GLU A 3 61.33 -7.45 -61.20
CA GLU A 3 61.14 -6.04 -60.83
C GLU A 3 60.08 -5.87 -59.72
N THR A 4 60.18 -4.70 -59.07
CA THR A 4 59.24 -3.99 -58.19
C THR A 4 57.93 -3.50 -58.84
N ARG A 5 56.81 -3.49 -58.09
CA ARG A 5 55.76 -2.42 -57.92
C ARG A 5 54.39 -3.06 -57.56
N GLN A 6 53.52 -2.60 -56.65
CA GLN A 6 53.10 -1.29 -56.10
C GLN A 6 51.80 -0.73 -56.73
N ARG A 7 50.76 -0.58 -55.89
CA ARG A 7 49.68 0.45 -55.79
C ARG A 7 48.50 -0.16 -54.99
N ASP A 8 47.93 0.42 -53.93
CA ASP A 8 47.50 1.79 -53.57
C ASP A 8 46.18 2.25 -54.22
N GLY A 9 45.23 2.68 -53.37
CA GLY A 9 43.95 3.34 -53.71
C GLY A 9 42.81 2.37 -54.11
N GLY A 10 41.58 2.43 -53.58
CA GLY A 10 40.97 3.36 -52.62
C GLY A 10 39.99 4.33 -53.30
N GLU A 11 38.69 4.03 -53.31
CA GLU A 11 37.65 4.99 -53.72
C GLU A 11 36.28 4.72 -53.07
N MET A 12 35.64 5.78 -52.58
CA MET A 12 34.25 5.79 -52.10
C MET A 12 33.37 6.51 -53.12
N MET A 13 32.23 5.92 -53.51
CA MET A 13 31.13 6.64 -54.19
C MET A 13 29.80 6.20 -53.57
N ARG A 14 29.12 7.07 -52.80
CA ARG A 14 28.16 8.07 -53.28
C ARG A 14 26.95 7.48 -54.01
N TRP A 15 25.85 7.31 -53.29
CA TRP A 15 24.51 7.21 -53.87
C TRP A 15 23.90 8.61 -54.03
N LYS A 16 23.30 8.90 -55.19
CA LYS A 16 22.63 10.17 -55.49
C LYS A 16 21.28 9.94 -56.18
N SER A 17 20.21 10.28 -55.46
CA SER A 17 19.04 11.04 -55.93
C SER A 17 18.45 10.80 -57.34
N LEU A 18 17.32 10.09 -57.39
CA LEU A 18 16.16 10.30 -58.27
C LEU A 18 14.89 9.85 -57.46
N GLY A 19 13.69 10.43 -57.57
CA GLY A 19 13.29 11.57 -58.39
C GLY A 19 11.76 11.73 -58.62
N LEU A 20 10.96 11.92 -57.55
CA LEU A 20 9.58 12.47 -57.56
C LEU A 20 8.43 11.67 -58.24
N TRP A 21 7.24 12.28 -58.24
CA TRP A 21 5.88 11.80 -58.59
C TRP A 21 5.21 10.91 -57.50
N GLY A 22 4.15 11.30 -56.79
CA GLY A 22 3.39 12.56 -56.79
C GLY A 22 1.88 12.36 -56.99
N VAL A 23 1.13 12.08 -55.93
CA VAL A 23 -0.34 12.15 -55.91
C VAL A 23 -0.79 12.85 -54.63
N LEU A 24 -1.51 13.97 -54.79
CA LEU A 24 -2.17 14.71 -53.72
C LEU A 24 -3.56 14.13 -53.47
N ALA A 25 -3.88 13.87 -52.20
CA ALA A 25 -5.27 13.72 -51.73
C ALA A 25 -5.43 14.57 -50.48
N ALA A 26 -6.06 15.74 -50.64
CA ALA A 26 -6.41 16.60 -49.51
C ALA A 26 -7.63 16.02 -48.79
N ILE A 27 -7.56 15.89 -47.46
CA ILE A 27 -8.72 15.67 -46.60
C ILE A 27 -8.92 16.93 -45.76
N SER A 28 -10.16 17.40 -45.76
CA SER A 28 -10.57 18.74 -45.31
C SER A 28 -10.47 18.95 -43.81
N TRP A 29 -10.31 20.21 -43.43
CA TRP A 29 -10.79 20.76 -42.17
C TRP A 29 -12.16 20.19 -41.77
N SER A 30 -12.30 19.87 -40.49
CA SER A 30 -13.55 20.00 -39.74
C SER A 30 -13.22 20.18 -38.26
N ALA A 31 -13.31 21.43 -37.79
CA ALA A 31 -13.32 21.71 -36.36
C ALA A 31 -14.69 21.32 -35.80
N PHE A 32 -14.74 20.34 -34.90
CA PHE A 32 -15.94 20.09 -34.10
C PHE A 32 -15.92 20.99 -32.85
N VAL A 33 -16.39 22.22 -33.04
CA VAL A 33 -17.06 22.97 -31.96
C VAL A 33 -18.50 22.49 -31.94
N GLY A 34 -19.01 22.07 -30.78
CA GLY A 34 -20.44 21.84 -30.60
C GLY A 34 -20.83 20.51 -29.95
N CYS A 35 -20.60 20.39 -28.64
CA CYS A 35 -21.69 19.95 -27.78
C CYS A 35 -21.71 20.86 -26.54
N SER A 36 -22.35 22.02 -26.70
CA SER A 36 -22.70 22.87 -25.57
C SER A 36 -23.86 22.24 -24.83
N SER A 37 -23.57 21.46 -23.79
CA SER A 37 -24.52 21.25 -22.69
C SER A 37 -24.61 22.55 -21.89
N SER A 38 -25.39 23.50 -22.40
CA SER A 38 -25.80 24.69 -21.65
C SER A 38 -26.76 24.26 -20.54
N SER A 39 -26.23 23.77 -19.42
CA SER A 39 -26.98 23.77 -18.17
C SER A 39 -27.22 25.24 -17.79
N THR A 40 -28.48 25.55 -17.55
CA THR A 40 -28.96 26.92 -17.39
C THR A 40 -28.36 27.58 -16.16
N ASN A 41 -27.59 28.65 -16.38
CA ASN A 41 -27.47 29.85 -15.56
C ASN A 41 -28.16 29.79 -14.17
N ALA A 42 -27.59 29.02 -13.26
CA ALA A 42 -27.83 29.22 -11.84
C ALA A 42 -27.01 30.45 -11.47
N THR A 43 -27.68 31.56 -11.15
CA THR A 43 -27.03 32.79 -10.70
C THR A 43 -26.07 32.45 -9.58
N ALA A 44 -24.76 32.63 -9.81
CA ALA A 44 -23.77 32.42 -8.76
C ALA A 44 -24.06 33.43 -7.65
N ARG A 45 -24.65 32.95 -6.54
CA ARG A 45 -24.71 33.71 -5.30
C ARG A 45 -23.25 33.90 -4.87
N GLU A 46 -22.82 35.15 -4.83
CA GLU A 46 -21.60 35.52 -4.12
C GLU A 46 -21.73 35.01 -2.68
N CYS A 47 -20.84 34.11 -2.30
CA CYS A 47 -20.79 33.52 -0.97
C CYS A 47 -19.62 34.11 -0.18
N THR A 48 -19.68 34.06 1.15
CA THR A 48 -18.54 34.47 1.97
C THR A 48 -17.60 33.28 2.18
N SER A 49 -16.29 33.47 2.03
CA SER A 49 -15.30 32.40 2.26
C SER A 49 -15.54 31.66 3.59
N GLY A 50 -15.69 30.34 3.53
CA GLY A 50 -16.05 29.49 4.67
C GLY A 50 -17.55 29.22 4.87
N GLU A 51 -18.44 29.82 4.06
CA GLU A 51 -19.86 29.46 4.01
C GLU A 51 -20.04 28.05 3.44
N VAL A 52 -20.95 27.26 4.02
CA VAL A 52 -21.18 25.85 3.68
C VAL A 52 -22.65 25.65 3.27
N GLU A 53 -22.87 25.08 2.09
CA GLU A 53 -24.22 24.78 1.57
C GLU A 53 -24.31 23.30 1.18
N SER A 54 -25.48 22.69 1.37
CA SER A 54 -25.73 21.31 0.96
C SER A 54 -25.91 21.20 -0.55
N CYS A 55 -25.32 20.16 -1.15
CA CYS A 55 -25.43 19.85 -2.56
C CYS A 55 -25.79 18.37 -2.75
N GLN A 56 -26.53 18.06 -3.82
CA GLN A 56 -26.75 16.69 -4.27
C GLN A 56 -26.09 16.49 -5.62
N HIS A 57 -25.33 15.41 -5.73
CA HIS A 57 -24.64 15.01 -6.95
C HIS A 57 -25.50 13.98 -7.72
N GLU A 58 -25.32 13.90 -9.04
CA GLU A 58 -26.13 13.03 -9.92
C GLU A 58 -25.99 11.54 -9.58
N SER A 59 -24.92 11.14 -8.89
CA SER A 59 -24.72 9.79 -8.34
C SER A 59 -25.52 9.50 -7.06
N GLY A 60 -26.41 10.39 -6.62
CA GLY A 60 -27.28 10.22 -5.46
C GLY A 60 -26.63 10.50 -4.09
N CYS A 61 -25.37 10.94 -4.05
CA CYS A 61 -24.75 11.37 -2.80
C CYS A 61 -25.20 12.80 -2.42
N THR A 62 -25.50 12.98 -1.13
CA THR A 62 -25.68 14.30 -0.52
C THR A 62 -24.36 14.67 0.13
N ALA A 63 -23.80 15.82 -0.23
CA ALA A 63 -22.55 16.34 0.31
C ALA A 63 -22.68 17.82 0.66
N GLN A 64 -21.58 18.42 1.11
CA GLN A 64 -21.48 19.85 1.39
C GLN A 64 -20.42 20.47 0.48
N LYS A 65 -20.72 21.63 -0.10
CA LYS A 65 -19.75 22.45 -0.82
C LYS A 65 -19.33 23.61 0.08
N VAL A 66 -18.04 23.94 0.07
CA VAL A 66 -17.45 25.05 0.83
C VAL A 66 -17.18 26.22 -0.11
N CYS A 67 -17.44 27.44 0.34
CA CYS A 67 -17.08 28.65 -0.38
C CYS A 67 -15.58 28.95 -0.23
N GLU A 68 -14.84 28.97 -1.33
CA GLU A 68 -13.44 29.38 -1.38
C GLU A 68 -13.35 30.76 -2.06
N GLY A 69 -12.95 31.77 -1.28
CA GLY A 69 -12.96 33.16 -1.73
C GLY A 69 -14.37 33.72 -1.87
N SER A 70 -14.94 33.63 -3.08
CA SER A 70 -16.26 34.18 -3.43
C SER A 70 -17.13 33.24 -4.29
N VAL A 71 -16.69 31.99 -4.49
CA VAL A 71 -17.41 30.96 -5.24
C VAL A 71 -17.37 29.64 -4.47
N PHE A 72 -18.44 28.85 -4.57
CA PHE A 72 -18.44 27.50 -4.04
C PHE A 72 -17.57 26.58 -4.88
N GLY A 73 -16.77 25.74 -4.22
CA GLY A 73 -16.05 24.64 -4.85
C GLY A 73 -16.97 23.54 -5.39
N ALA A 74 -16.37 22.52 -5.99
CA ALA A 74 -17.10 21.34 -6.46
C ALA A 74 -17.78 20.59 -5.31
N CYS A 75 -18.86 19.86 -5.61
CA CYS A 75 -19.55 19.01 -4.64
C CYS A 75 -18.73 17.70 -4.45
N GLU A 76 -17.75 17.71 -3.55
CA GLU A 76 -16.84 16.58 -3.35
C GLU A 76 -17.48 15.44 -2.55
N CYS A 77 -18.00 14.43 -3.25
CA CYS A 77 -18.38 13.16 -2.63
C CYS A 77 -17.14 12.28 -2.38
N LEU A 78 -16.35 12.61 -1.36
CA LEU A 78 -15.39 11.65 -0.79
C LEU A 78 -16.18 10.46 -0.25
N GLY A 79 -15.82 9.24 -0.69
CA GLY A 79 -16.64 8.04 -0.57
C GLY A 79 -17.00 7.64 0.86
N GLY A 80 -18.14 8.15 1.35
CA GLY A 80 -18.75 7.74 2.61
C GLY A 80 -19.35 6.34 2.50
N VAL A 81 -19.15 5.54 3.56
CA VAL A 81 -19.61 4.15 3.70
C VAL A 81 -21.13 4.00 3.50
N GLY A 82 -21.53 3.55 2.30
CA GLY A 82 -22.91 3.20 1.98
C GLY A 82 -23.31 1.85 2.56
N GLY A 83 -24.20 1.85 3.56
CA GLY A 83 -24.70 0.63 4.21
C GLY A 83 -25.50 -0.28 3.28
N SER A 84 -25.48 -1.57 3.60
CA SER A 84 -26.03 -2.67 2.80
C SER A 84 -27.54 -2.58 2.55
N SER A 85 -27.96 -2.62 1.28
CA SER A 85 -29.31 -3.05 0.90
C SER A 85 -29.31 -4.55 0.60
N GLY A 86 -29.73 -5.37 1.57
CA GLY A 86 -29.83 -6.82 1.39
C GLY A 86 -31.10 -7.24 0.66
N SER A 87 -31.06 -8.36 -0.08
CA SER A 87 -32.24 -9.12 -0.54
C SER A 87 -31.86 -10.50 -1.06
N GLY A 88 -32.68 -11.52 -0.73
CA GLY A 88 -32.72 -12.81 -1.43
C GLY A 88 -31.70 -13.87 -0.98
N GLY A 89 -32.13 -14.81 -0.14
CA GLY A 89 -31.35 -16.01 0.19
C GLY A 89 -31.79 -17.24 -0.60
N SER A 90 -31.19 -18.40 -0.29
CA SER A 90 -31.82 -19.73 -0.41
C SER A 90 -31.07 -20.76 0.42
N ALA A 91 -31.81 -21.66 1.07
CA ALA A 91 -31.24 -22.80 1.78
C ALA A 91 -30.76 -23.87 0.79
N GLY A 92 -29.62 -24.50 1.06
CA GLY A 92 -28.98 -25.50 0.19
C GLY A 92 -28.22 -26.56 0.99
N ASN A 93 -28.95 -27.57 1.44
CA ASN A 93 -28.48 -28.75 2.16
C ASN A 93 -27.37 -29.52 1.39
N MET A 94 -26.28 -29.93 2.06
CA MET A 94 -25.65 -31.25 1.85
C MET A 94 -24.90 -31.74 3.10
N SER A 95 -25.04 -33.04 3.36
CA SER A 95 -24.55 -33.77 4.54
C SER A 95 -23.51 -34.83 4.17
N GLY A 96 -22.55 -35.09 5.05
CA GLY A 96 -21.71 -36.31 5.08
C GLY A 96 -20.21 -36.06 4.89
N GLY A 97 -19.29 -36.72 5.63
CA GLY A 97 -19.47 -37.57 6.82
C GLY A 97 -18.19 -38.35 7.18
N ALA A 98 -18.06 -38.75 8.46
CA ALA A 98 -17.24 -39.86 9.03
C ALA A 98 -15.72 -39.97 8.68
N ALA A 99 -14.82 -40.47 9.55
CA ALA A 99 -14.80 -40.80 10.97
C ALA A 99 -13.33 -40.99 11.44
N GLY A 100 -13.06 -41.08 12.75
CA GLY A 100 -11.74 -41.45 13.28
C GLY A 100 -11.63 -41.34 14.81
N SER A 101 -11.67 -42.48 15.50
CA SER A 101 -11.77 -42.55 16.98
C SER A 101 -10.42 -42.56 17.71
N GLY A 102 -10.39 -42.02 18.93
CA GLY A 102 -9.32 -42.23 19.91
C GLY A 102 -9.71 -41.71 21.30
N ALA A 103 -9.74 -42.58 22.31
CA ALA A 103 -10.23 -42.24 23.65
C ALA A 103 -9.37 -42.88 24.76
N THR A 104 -9.13 -42.14 25.85
CA THR A 104 -8.96 -42.65 27.23
C THR A 104 -9.00 -41.51 28.26
N SER A 105 -9.99 -41.54 29.17
CA SER A 105 -9.96 -41.35 30.65
C SER A 105 -8.90 -40.42 31.34
N ALA A 106 -9.16 -39.71 32.45
CA ALA A 106 -10.15 -39.91 33.53
C ALA A 106 -10.39 -38.67 34.45
N GLY A 107 -11.54 -38.66 35.17
CA GLY A 107 -11.75 -38.01 36.49
C GLY A 107 -12.25 -36.56 36.53
N GLY A 108 -13.28 -36.17 37.30
CA GLY A 108 -14.28 -36.95 38.05
C GLY A 108 -15.19 -36.10 38.97
N SER A 109 -16.49 -36.48 39.11
CA SER A 109 -17.48 -36.07 40.16
C SER A 109 -17.87 -34.58 40.29
N SER A 110 -19.07 -34.15 40.73
CA SER A 110 -20.43 -34.72 40.97
C SER A 110 -21.36 -33.58 41.44
N GLY A 111 -22.70 -33.55 41.34
CA GLY A 111 -23.69 -34.49 40.77
C GLY A 111 -25.04 -34.41 41.55
N GLY A 112 -26.19 -34.20 40.89
CA GLY A 112 -27.51 -34.06 41.53
C GLY A 112 -28.70 -34.21 40.57
N GLY A 113 -29.70 -35.04 40.95
CA GLY A 113 -30.93 -35.31 40.16
C GLY A 113 -32.01 -34.21 40.28
N THR A 114 -33.20 -34.31 39.67
CA THR A 114 -34.05 -35.50 39.44
C THR A 114 -34.86 -35.45 38.12
N GLY A 115 -35.43 -36.58 37.68
CA GLY A 115 -36.48 -36.62 36.63
C GLY A 115 -37.87 -36.17 37.14
N ALA A 116 -38.98 -36.25 36.39
CA ALA A 116 -39.19 -36.98 35.12
C ALA A 116 -40.48 -36.56 34.35
N VAL A 117 -40.54 -36.94 33.06
CA VAL A 117 -41.69 -37.18 32.14
C VAL A 117 -42.78 -36.12 31.83
N GLY A 118 -42.98 -35.87 30.53
CA GLY A 118 -44.30 -36.07 29.88
C GLY A 118 -45.01 -34.90 29.17
N GLY A 119 -45.33 -35.06 27.88
CA GLY A 119 -46.65 -34.63 27.35
C GLY A 119 -46.76 -33.41 26.40
N ALA A 120 -46.42 -33.62 25.13
CA ALA A 120 -46.97 -33.06 23.88
C ALA A 120 -47.96 -31.83 23.83
N ALA A 121 -47.65 -30.95 22.86
CA ALA A 121 -48.55 -30.30 21.88
C ALA A 121 -49.55 -29.18 22.29
N GLY A 122 -49.66 -28.15 21.44
CA GLY A 122 -50.78 -27.20 21.43
C GLY A 122 -50.41 -25.76 21.05
N SER A 123 -50.57 -25.38 19.78
CA SER A 123 -50.43 -23.99 19.31
C SER A 123 -51.62 -23.13 19.74
N THR A 124 -51.41 -21.85 20.09
CA THR A 124 -52.32 -20.75 19.68
C THR A 124 -51.57 -19.41 19.63
N SER A 125 -52.02 -18.57 18.70
CA SER A 125 -51.62 -17.18 18.51
C SER A 125 -52.47 -16.22 19.36
N GLY A 126 -51.91 -15.06 19.72
CA GLY A 126 -52.69 -13.86 20.05
C GLY A 126 -52.30 -13.21 21.37
N GLY A 127 -51.94 -11.91 21.33
CA GLY A 127 -51.55 -11.17 22.54
C GLY A 127 -50.82 -9.86 22.27
N SER A 128 -51.40 -8.95 21.50
CA SER A 128 -50.90 -7.58 21.40
C SER A 128 -51.09 -6.86 22.74
N GLY A 129 -50.03 -6.33 23.35
CA GLY A 129 -50.13 -5.74 24.69
C GLY A 129 -48.89 -4.97 25.15
N GLY A 130 -48.74 -3.74 24.62
CA GLY A 130 -48.07 -2.60 25.25
C GLY A 130 -46.73 -2.77 25.99
N ALA A 131 -45.67 -2.20 25.41
CA ALA A 131 -44.92 -1.15 26.10
C ALA A 131 -44.16 -0.28 25.10
N ALA A 132 -44.29 1.04 25.21
CA ALA A 132 -43.24 1.94 24.74
C ALA A 132 -42.06 1.82 25.71
N GLY A 133 -41.21 0.80 25.50
CA GLY A 133 -40.04 0.53 26.32
C GLY A 133 -38.78 1.02 25.61
N SER A 134 -38.37 2.26 25.88
CA SER A 134 -37.08 2.85 25.51
C SER A 134 -36.66 2.58 24.05
N ALA A 135 -36.86 3.49 23.10
CA ALA A 135 -36.03 4.70 23.05
C ALA A 135 -34.72 4.47 23.82
N GLY A 136 -33.87 3.58 23.30
CA GLY A 136 -32.54 3.31 23.86
C GLY A 136 -31.87 4.66 24.06
N THR A 137 -31.64 5.00 25.33
CA THR A 137 -31.21 6.33 25.75
C THR A 137 -30.08 6.77 24.86
N GLY A 138 -30.19 7.97 24.29
CA GLY A 138 -29.24 8.45 23.30
C GLY A 138 -27.82 8.16 23.76
N GLY A 139 -27.01 7.62 22.86
CA GLY A 139 -25.56 7.71 22.96
C GLY A 139 -25.19 9.18 22.88
N SER A 140 -25.41 9.91 23.99
CA SER A 140 -24.89 11.24 24.23
C SER A 140 -23.45 11.24 23.77
N GLY A 141 -23.12 12.14 22.84
CA GLY A 141 -21.92 12.02 22.01
C GLY A 141 -20.70 11.65 22.82
N GLY A 142 -20.33 10.36 22.79
CA GLY A 142 -19.03 9.84 23.18
C GLY A 142 -17.99 10.23 22.13
N GLY A 143 -18.00 11.51 21.74
CA GLY A 143 -16.88 12.12 21.08
C GLY A 143 -15.71 12.10 22.04
N CYS A 144 -14.52 11.90 21.50
CA CYS A 144 -13.30 11.85 22.26
C CYS A 144 -13.11 13.15 23.05
N THR A 145 -12.61 13.03 24.28
CA THR A 145 -12.37 14.20 25.12
C THR A 145 -11.11 14.91 24.63
N LEU A 146 -11.20 16.20 24.31
CA LEU A 146 -10.05 16.99 23.87
C LEU A 146 -8.86 16.80 24.82
N PRO A 147 -7.63 16.58 24.29
CA PRO A 147 -7.21 16.75 22.90
C PRO A 147 -7.43 15.55 21.96
N GLU A 148 -8.08 14.48 22.40
CA GLU A 148 -8.25 13.26 21.58
C GLU A 148 -9.26 13.45 20.43
N VAL A 149 -9.06 12.69 19.35
CA VAL A 149 -9.95 12.65 18.17
C VAL A 149 -10.41 11.23 17.88
N ALA A 150 -11.54 11.11 17.18
CA ALA A 150 -12.12 9.81 16.83
C ALA A 150 -11.38 9.15 15.65
N CYS A 151 -10.65 8.07 15.94
CA CYS A 151 -9.95 7.24 14.98
C CYS A 151 -10.73 5.93 14.73
N GLY A 152 -11.90 6.06 14.12
CA GLY A 152 -12.82 4.95 13.91
C GLY A 152 -13.66 4.67 15.16
N MET A 153 -13.34 3.59 15.89
CA MET A 153 -14.00 3.25 17.17
C MET A 153 -13.12 3.55 18.39
N GLU A 154 -11.92 4.09 18.19
CA GLU A 154 -10.96 4.43 19.23
C GLU A 154 -10.74 5.94 19.31
N CYS A 155 -10.44 6.43 20.51
CA CYS A 155 -10.05 7.82 20.75
C CYS A 155 -8.54 7.88 20.92
N ALA A 156 -7.88 8.71 20.10
CA ALA A 156 -6.43 8.83 20.11
C ALA A 156 -6.01 10.30 20.10
N ASN A 157 -4.92 10.61 20.80
CA ASN A 157 -4.31 11.94 20.78
C ASN A 157 -3.31 12.01 19.63
N LEU A 158 -3.64 12.74 18.55
CA LEU A 158 -2.76 12.83 17.39
C LEU A 158 -1.39 13.45 17.69
N ASP A 159 -1.24 14.20 18.78
CA ASP A 159 0.00 14.89 19.13
C ASP A 159 1.00 14.01 19.88
N THR A 160 0.54 12.92 20.52
CA THR A 160 1.34 12.08 21.43
C THR A 160 1.19 10.58 21.24
N ASP A 161 0.15 10.11 20.54
CA ASP A 161 -0.07 8.69 20.27
C ASP A 161 0.86 8.19 19.13
N ALA A 162 1.72 7.22 19.46
CA ALA A 162 2.66 6.64 18.50
C ALA A 162 2.02 5.76 17.42
N GLN A 163 0.74 5.38 17.52
CA GLN A 163 -0.02 4.65 16.50
C GLN A 163 -0.94 5.56 15.66
N HIS A 164 -1.18 6.80 16.10
CA HIS A 164 -2.10 7.76 15.47
C HIS A 164 -1.45 9.14 15.25
N CYS A 165 -0.13 9.21 15.10
CA CYS A 165 0.61 10.47 15.13
C CYS A 165 0.32 11.38 13.93
N GLY A 166 -0.16 12.60 14.18
CA GLY A 166 -0.57 13.59 13.17
C GLY A 166 -1.80 13.20 12.32
N ARG A 167 -2.17 11.91 12.26
CA ARG A 167 -3.43 11.39 11.71
C ARG A 167 -3.69 9.97 12.21
N CYS A 168 -4.96 9.60 12.28
CA CYS A 168 -5.39 8.25 12.67
C CYS A 168 -4.70 7.13 11.85
N GLY A 169 -4.21 6.10 12.55
CA GLY A 169 -3.55 4.94 11.95
C GLY A 169 -2.13 5.23 11.43
N HIS A 170 -1.53 6.39 11.72
CA HIS A 170 -0.14 6.65 11.40
C HIS A 170 0.80 6.23 12.54
N GLY A 171 1.28 4.99 12.44
CA GLY A 171 2.31 4.47 13.33
C GLY A 171 3.69 5.11 13.09
N CYS A 172 4.33 5.59 14.16
CA CYS A 172 5.72 6.08 14.15
C CYS A 172 6.77 4.97 14.24
N LEU A 173 6.35 3.70 14.19
CA LEU A 173 7.20 2.52 14.34
C LEU A 173 7.92 2.54 15.71
N ALA A 174 9.26 2.55 15.75
CA ALA A 174 10.03 2.69 16.99
C ALA A 174 10.29 4.17 17.39
N GLY A 175 9.78 5.14 16.63
CA GLY A 175 9.78 6.55 16.99
C GLY A 175 8.65 6.92 17.95
N SER A 176 8.88 7.90 18.82
CA SER A 176 7.82 8.53 19.61
C SER A 176 7.00 9.50 18.76
N CYS A 177 5.75 9.76 19.12
CA CYS A 177 5.02 10.92 18.61
C CYS A 177 5.27 12.12 19.54
N VAL A 178 5.63 13.28 18.97
CA VAL A 178 5.78 14.55 19.70
C VAL A 178 5.26 15.67 18.80
N ASP A 179 4.31 16.46 19.30
CA ASP A 179 3.66 17.58 18.59
C ASP A 179 3.13 17.18 17.19
N GLY A 180 2.55 15.98 17.10
CA GLY A 180 1.98 15.43 15.86
C GLY A 180 3.02 14.91 14.87
N LEU A 181 4.31 14.86 15.25
CA LEU A 181 5.42 14.48 14.40
C LEU A 181 6.14 13.23 14.95
N CYS A 182 6.27 12.22 14.10
CA CYS A 182 7.07 11.04 14.40
C CYS A 182 8.55 11.38 14.55
N GLN A 183 9.09 11.11 15.72
CA GLN A 183 10.49 11.34 16.04
C GLN A 183 11.38 10.28 15.40
N ARG A 184 12.55 10.71 14.90
CA ARG A 184 13.57 9.80 14.39
C ARG A 184 14.09 8.89 15.50
N PHE A 185 14.38 7.64 15.17
CA PHE A 185 15.09 6.68 16.02
C PHE A 185 16.30 6.11 15.28
N THR A 186 17.28 5.59 16.02
CA THR A 186 18.44 4.91 15.44
C THR A 186 18.11 3.44 15.19
N LEU A 187 18.00 3.06 13.91
CA LEU A 187 17.78 1.66 13.51
C LEU A 187 19.02 0.80 13.80
N ALA A 188 20.18 1.22 13.28
CA ALA A 188 21.46 0.55 13.43
C ALA A 188 22.61 1.57 13.40
N ASN A 189 23.82 1.15 13.79
CA ASN A 189 25.04 1.96 13.74
C ASN A 189 26.19 1.18 13.07
N PRO A 190 26.09 0.90 11.76
CA PRO A 190 27.17 0.31 10.96
C PRO A 190 28.38 1.25 10.86
N LYS A 191 29.55 0.72 10.49
CA LYS A 191 30.82 1.46 10.40
C LYS A 191 30.90 2.30 9.13
N ASN A 192 30.61 1.69 7.98
CA ASN A 192 30.69 2.35 6.68
C ASN A 192 29.54 1.89 5.76
N PRO A 193 28.29 2.33 6.02
CA PRO A 193 27.14 2.01 5.19
C PRO A 193 27.23 2.74 3.84
N VAL A 194 27.39 1.99 2.74
CA VAL A 194 27.56 2.57 1.38
C VAL A 194 26.36 2.36 0.45
N GLY A 195 25.47 1.42 0.78
CA GLY A 195 24.24 1.14 0.04
C GLY A 195 23.14 0.66 0.96
N ILE A 196 21.89 1.02 0.66
CA ILE A 196 20.72 0.73 1.48
C ILE A 196 19.49 0.49 0.60
N THR A 197 18.62 -0.44 1.00
CA THR A 197 17.32 -0.74 0.39
C THR A 197 16.35 -1.21 1.48
N ALA A 198 15.05 -1.22 1.23
CA ALA A 198 14.06 -1.74 2.17
C ALA A 198 12.93 -2.51 1.45
N ASP A 199 12.19 -3.30 2.22
CA ASP A 199 10.90 -3.87 1.84
C ASP A 199 9.83 -3.56 2.90
N ASP A 200 8.72 -4.31 2.88
CA ASP A 200 7.58 -4.10 3.78
C ASP A 200 7.79 -4.48 5.25
N MET A 201 8.93 -5.05 5.62
CA MET A 201 9.26 -5.36 7.01
C MET A 201 10.69 -5.02 7.39
N THR A 202 11.61 -4.93 6.43
CA THR A 202 13.05 -5.01 6.69
C THR A 202 13.80 -3.93 5.92
N VAL A 203 14.81 -3.35 6.55
CA VAL A 203 15.83 -2.53 5.91
C VAL A 203 17.09 -3.37 5.76
N TYR A 204 17.73 -3.28 4.60
CA TYR A 204 18.96 -3.99 4.26
C TYR A 204 20.04 -2.97 3.87
N TRP A 205 21.27 -3.17 4.33
CA TRP A 205 22.39 -2.30 3.95
C TRP A 205 23.67 -3.08 3.73
N VAL A 206 24.57 -2.44 3.00
CA VAL A 206 25.95 -2.88 2.76
C VAL A 206 26.88 -2.07 3.65
N ASP A 207 27.68 -2.74 4.47
CA ASP A 207 28.83 -2.13 5.16
C ASP A 207 30.12 -2.48 4.42
N ALA A 208 30.78 -1.47 3.86
CA ALA A 208 31.99 -1.64 3.05
C ALA A 208 33.24 -1.96 3.88
N ASP A 209 33.32 -1.49 5.12
CA ASP A 209 34.48 -1.69 6.00
C ASP A 209 34.41 -3.06 6.71
N ALA A 210 33.19 -3.52 7.02
CA ALA A 210 32.95 -4.88 7.50
C ALA A 210 33.01 -5.92 6.37
N GLY A 211 32.70 -5.52 5.13
CA GLY A 211 32.54 -6.46 4.02
C GLY A 211 31.29 -7.33 4.19
N GLU A 212 30.18 -6.72 4.63
CA GLU A 212 28.95 -7.40 5.04
C GLU A 212 27.71 -6.85 4.32
N ILE A 213 26.69 -7.70 4.18
CA ILE A 213 25.30 -7.25 4.04
C ILE A 213 24.59 -7.58 5.35
N GLN A 214 23.90 -6.59 5.89
CA GLN A 214 23.17 -6.70 7.14
C GLN A 214 21.70 -6.28 6.95
N SER A 215 20.87 -6.57 7.94
CA SER A 215 19.43 -6.34 7.92
C SER A 215 18.87 -6.00 9.30
N ALA A 216 17.80 -5.20 9.37
CA ALA A 216 17.04 -4.94 10.60
C ALA A 216 15.55 -4.79 10.29
N PRO A 217 14.64 -5.24 11.17
CA PRO A 217 13.22 -4.93 11.03
C PRO A 217 13.00 -3.41 11.08
N ARG A 218 12.25 -2.86 10.11
CA ARG A 218 12.11 -1.41 9.91
C ARG A 218 11.44 -0.65 11.07
N GLY A 219 10.84 -1.38 12.01
CA GLY A 219 10.16 -0.82 13.17
C GLY A 219 10.66 -1.26 14.54
N THR A 220 11.87 -1.83 14.64
CA THR A 220 12.52 -2.08 15.94
C THR A 220 13.87 -1.36 16.01
N ALA A 221 14.22 -0.86 17.20
CA ALA A 221 15.54 -0.26 17.41
C ALA A 221 16.59 -1.33 17.73
N ALA A 222 17.81 -1.12 17.22
CA ALA A 222 19.05 -1.78 17.67
C ALA A 222 19.16 -3.31 17.54
N GLN A 223 18.27 -4.00 16.82
CA GLN A 223 18.42 -5.41 16.47
C GLN A 223 18.70 -5.57 14.98
N HIS A 224 19.87 -6.12 14.64
CA HIS A 224 20.26 -6.37 13.25
C HIS A 224 20.98 -7.72 13.09
N ASN A 225 20.78 -8.33 11.91
CA ASN A 225 21.37 -9.62 11.53
C ASN A 225 22.32 -9.42 10.35
N THR A 226 23.54 -9.94 10.47
CA THR A 226 24.46 -10.09 9.32
C THR A 226 23.99 -11.25 8.45
N LEU A 227 23.68 -10.96 7.18
CA LEU A 227 23.19 -11.94 6.20
C LEU A 227 24.34 -12.68 5.50
N THR A 228 25.49 -12.00 5.34
CA THR A 228 26.71 -12.56 4.75
C THR A 228 27.93 -11.72 5.08
N THR A 229 29.11 -12.33 5.00
CA THR A 229 30.41 -11.73 5.34
C THR A 229 31.45 -12.01 4.26
N GLY A 230 32.62 -11.36 4.34
CA GLY A 230 33.74 -11.62 3.43
C GLY A 230 33.50 -11.11 2.00
N LEU A 231 32.67 -10.08 1.84
CA LEU A 231 32.47 -9.38 0.58
C LEU A 231 33.67 -8.48 0.27
N ILE A 232 34.00 -8.33 -1.02
CA ILE A 232 35.14 -7.54 -1.49
C ILE A 232 34.62 -6.26 -2.14
N ASN A 233 34.82 -5.12 -1.50
CA ASN A 233 34.32 -3.81 -1.92
C ASN A 233 32.81 -3.83 -2.29
N PRO A 234 31.91 -4.35 -1.43
CA PRO A 234 30.48 -4.28 -1.70
C PRO A 234 30.06 -2.80 -1.72
N PHE A 235 29.14 -2.41 -2.62
CA PHE A 235 28.86 -0.98 -2.86
C PHE A 235 27.37 -0.60 -2.92
N ALA A 236 26.54 -1.36 -3.64
CA ALA A 236 25.10 -1.10 -3.72
C ALA A 236 24.31 -2.40 -3.61
N VAL A 237 23.07 -2.30 -3.12
CA VAL A 237 22.13 -3.41 -2.91
C VAL A 237 20.71 -2.98 -3.24
N VAL A 238 19.91 -3.88 -3.79
CA VAL A 238 18.48 -3.70 -4.11
C VAL A 238 17.70 -4.98 -3.80
N VAL A 239 16.44 -4.85 -3.38
CA VAL A 239 15.51 -5.98 -3.21
C VAL A 239 15.02 -6.47 -4.57
N GLN A 240 15.00 -7.79 -4.78
CA GLN A 240 14.33 -8.43 -5.92
C GLN A 240 13.59 -9.69 -5.44
N GLY A 241 12.28 -9.58 -5.22
CA GLY A 241 11.48 -10.69 -4.66
C GLY A 241 11.99 -11.13 -3.28
N ASP A 242 12.30 -12.42 -3.14
CA ASP A 242 12.87 -13.03 -1.92
C ASP A 242 14.40 -12.86 -1.81
N ASP A 243 15.04 -12.28 -2.82
CA ASP A 243 16.48 -12.07 -2.90
C ASP A 243 16.89 -10.61 -2.72
N LEU A 244 18.17 -10.41 -2.43
CA LEU A 244 18.91 -9.16 -2.53
C LEU A 244 19.92 -9.27 -3.67
N ILE A 245 19.91 -8.30 -4.58
CA ILE A 245 20.90 -8.15 -5.66
C ILE A 245 21.89 -7.08 -5.23
N PHE A 246 23.18 -7.35 -5.32
CA PHE A 246 24.21 -6.41 -4.90
C PHE A 246 25.43 -6.44 -5.83
N ILE A 247 26.24 -5.39 -5.73
CA ILE A 247 27.45 -5.23 -6.54
C ILE A 247 28.72 -5.14 -5.68
N GLU A 248 29.78 -5.75 -6.20
CA GLU A 248 31.15 -5.60 -5.72
C GLU A 248 31.91 -4.71 -6.69
N LYS A 249 32.31 -3.53 -6.21
CA LYS A 249 32.91 -2.47 -7.00
C LYS A 249 34.42 -2.67 -7.10
N ALA A 250 34.81 -3.37 -8.15
CA ALA A 250 36.20 -3.61 -8.53
C ALA A 250 36.38 -3.48 -10.05
N THR A 251 37.63 -3.46 -10.53
CA THR A 251 37.95 -3.48 -11.98
C THR A 251 37.40 -4.75 -12.66
N ASN A 252 37.38 -5.87 -11.94
CA ASN A 252 36.69 -7.10 -12.30
C ASN A 252 35.46 -7.31 -11.40
N GLY A 253 34.60 -6.30 -11.36
CA GLY A 253 33.42 -6.24 -10.50
C GLY A 253 32.40 -7.33 -10.79
N ARG A 254 31.54 -7.58 -9.81
CA ARG A 254 30.56 -8.67 -9.81
C ARG A 254 29.18 -8.13 -9.47
N VAL A 255 28.16 -8.70 -10.10
CA VAL A 255 26.76 -8.60 -9.66
C VAL A 255 26.44 -9.95 -9.03
N ARG A 256 26.04 -9.93 -7.76
CA ARG A 256 25.77 -11.14 -6.96
C ARG A 256 24.38 -11.07 -6.34
N ARG A 257 23.87 -12.24 -5.94
CA ARG A 257 22.55 -12.43 -5.35
C ARG A 257 22.63 -13.26 -4.09
N ILE A 258 21.85 -12.91 -3.09
CA ILE A 258 21.71 -13.65 -1.84
C ILE A 258 20.25 -13.63 -1.38
N PRO A 259 19.69 -14.73 -0.83
CA PRO A 259 18.38 -14.71 -0.20
C PRO A 259 18.31 -13.66 0.92
N LYS A 260 17.14 -13.07 1.14
CA LYS A 260 16.89 -12.16 2.29
C LYS A 260 17.14 -12.80 3.66
N THR A 261 17.11 -14.14 3.73
CA THR A 261 17.45 -14.93 4.93
C THR A 261 18.96 -15.14 5.12
N GLY A 262 19.79 -14.70 4.17
CA GLY A 262 21.25 -14.78 4.22
C GLY A 262 21.85 -16.05 3.60
N GLY A 263 23.13 -16.29 3.87
CA GLY A 263 23.90 -17.43 3.37
C GLY A 263 25.00 -17.07 2.37
N THR A 264 25.28 -17.98 1.43
CA THR A 264 26.35 -17.83 0.43
C THR A 264 25.85 -17.11 -0.82
N PRO A 265 26.45 -15.98 -1.23
CA PRO A 265 25.98 -15.27 -2.42
C PRO A 265 26.35 -15.99 -3.72
N THR A 266 25.39 -16.07 -4.63
CA THR A 266 25.52 -16.61 -5.99
C THR A 266 25.89 -15.51 -6.99
N GLY A 267 26.55 -15.88 -8.08
CA GLY A 267 26.90 -14.93 -9.16
C GLY A 267 25.76 -14.75 -10.16
N ILE A 268 25.49 -13.50 -10.55
CA ILE A 268 24.63 -13.18 -11.71
C ILE A 268 25.51 -12.77 -12.89
N ALA A 269 26.43 -11.82 -12.67
CA ALA A 269 27.36 -11.33 -13.68
C ALA A 269 28.75 -11.11 -13.09
N ALA A 270 29.76 -11.23 -13.94
CA ALA A 270 31.17 -11.06 -13.59
C ALA A 270 31.88 -10.15 -14.61
N SER A 271 33.13 -9.81 -14.33
CA SER A 271 33.99 -9.00 -15.21
C SER A 271 33.38 -7.64 -15.59
N GLN A 272 32.57 -7.07 -14.70
CA GLN A 272 32.00 -5.74 -14.88
C GLN A 272 33.05 -4.69 -14.53
N ILE A 273 33.29 -3.72 -15.43
CA ILE A 273 34.28 -2.67 -15.20
C ILE A 273 33.69 -1.67 -14.20
N THR A 274 34.11 -1.77 -12.93
CA THR A 274 33.76 -0.84 -11.85
C THR A 274 32.25 -0.52 -11.75
N PRO A 275 31.37 -1.52 -11.55
CA PRO A 275 29.94 -1.28 -11.42
C PRO A 275 29.65 -0.31 -10.27
N SER A 276 28.73 0.63 -10.49
CA SER A 276 28.46 1.75 -9.58
C SER A 276 27.04 1.79 -9.01
N ALA A 277 26.07 1.15 -9.67
CA ALA A 277 24.68 1.09 -9.23
C ALA A 277 24.03 -0.23 -9.68
N VAL A 278 22.93 -0.58 -9.03
CA VAL A 278 22.04 -1.68 -9.41
C VAL A 278 20.60 -1.27 -9.10
N ALA A 279 19.66 -1.70 -9.92
CA ALA A 279 18.22 -1.51 -9.75
C ALA A 279 17.51 -2.80 -10.17
N ALA A 280 16.28 -2.98 -9.67
CA ALA A 280 15.38 -4.06 -10.05
C ALA A 280 14.04 -3.46 -10.53
N ASP A 281 13.29 -4.27 -11.26
CA ASP A 281 11.94 -4.04 -11.78
C ASP A 281 11.02 -5.11 -11.14
#